data_AF-A0AAW8AJK3-F1
#
_entry.id   AF-A0AAW8AJK3-F1
#
_cell.length_a   1.000
_cell.length_b   1.000
_cell.length_c   1.000
_cell.angle_alpha   90.00
_cell.angle_beta   90.00
_cell.angle_gamma   90.00
#
_symmetry.space_group_name_H-M   'P 1'
#
loop_
_entity.id
_entity.type
_entity.pdbx_description
1 polymer ?
#
loop_
_entity_poly.entity_id
_entity_poly.type
_entity_poly.pdbx_seq_one_letter_code
_entity_poly.pdbx_strand_id
1 'polypeptide(L)'
;RQPDGSLSPGNKVRLKAGFVIECTGAEKDATGQVTAVLATVVPDTKSGTPGADAVKVKGTIGWVGAHEAVAAEVRLYERLFAEPQP
;
A
#
# COMPACT_ATOMS: atom_id res chain seq x y z
N ARG A 1 -1.04 -15.81 -5.99
CA ARG A 1 -1.58 -14.52 -5.51
C ARG A 1 -2.27 -14.83 -4.20
N GLN A 2 -1.75 -14.38 -3.05
CA GLN A 2 -2.56 -14.50 -1.84
C GLN A 2 -3.74 -13.50 -1.96
N PRO A 3 -4.97 -13.92 -1.57
CA PRO A 3 -6.20 -13.24 -1.95
C PRO A 3 -6.50 -11.94 -1.16
N ASP A 4 -5.69 -11.60 -0.16
CA ASP A 4 -5.97 -10.57 0.85
C ASP A 4 -5.22 -9.24 0.65
N GLY A 5 -4.30 -9.16 -0.32
CA GLY A 5 -3.47 -7.97 -0.48
C GLY A 5 -2.47 -7.74 0.66
N SER A 6 -2.20 -8.74 1.50
CA SER A 6 -1.29 -8.59 2.63
C SER A 6 0.17 -8.45 2.20
N LEU A 7 0.83 -7.44 2.75
CA LEU A 7 2.29 -7.31 2.75
C LEU A 7 2.84 -8.29 3.79
N SER A 8 3.04 -9.55 3.42
CA SER A 8 3.79 -10.48 4.26
C SER A 8 5.25 -10.01 4.44
N PRO A 9 5.90 -10.26 5.59
CA PRO A 9 7.31 -9.92 5.78
C PRO A 9 8.18 -10.46 4.63
N GLY A 10 9.08 -9.63 4.11
CA GLY A 10 9.93 -9.88 2.94
C GLY A 10 9.33 -9.46 1.59
N ASN A 11 8.04 -9.10 1.53
CA ASN A 11 7.43 -8.61 0.29
C ASN A 11 7.84 -7.17 0.01
N LYS A 12 8.16 -6.91 -1.27
CA LYS A 12 8.47 -5.57 -1.79
C LYS A 12 7.30 -5.04 -2.63
N VAL A 13 6.98 -3.76 -2.44
CA VAL A 13 5.93 -3.05 -3.17
C VAL A 13 6.39 -1.64 -3.55
N ARG A 14 5.90 -1.11 -4.66
CA ARG A 14 6.15 0.29 -5.04
C ARG A 14 5.08 1.19 -4.45
N LEU A 15 5.49 2.27 -3.80
CA LEU A 15 4.62 3.40 -3.51
C LEU A 15 4.44 4.21 -4.80
N LYS A 16 3.19 4.49 -5.21
CA LYS A 16 2.90 5.25 -6.44
C LYS A 16 3.63 6.61 -6.41
N ALA A 17 4.45 6.89 -7.42
CA ALA A 17 5.30 8.09 -7.47
C ALA A 17 6.28 8.25 -6.29
N GLY A 18 6.55 7.18 -5.53
CA GLY A 18 7.47 7.15 -4.40
C GLY A 18 8.60 6.13 -4.59
N PHE A 19 9.03 5.53 -3.48
CA PHE A 19 10.07 4.50 -3.44
C PHE A 19 9.50 3.08 -3.53
N VAL A 20 10.37 2.09 -3.75
CA VAL A 20 10.08 0.71 -3.38
C VAL A 20 10.35 0.54 -1.89
N ILE A 21 9.44 -0.12 -1.19
CA ILE A 21 9.59 -0.46 0.22
C ILE A 21 9.53 -1.98 0.42
N GLU A 22 10.21 -2.46 1.44
CA GLU A 22 10.18 -3.85 1.89
C GLU A 22 9.47 -3.95 3.24
N CYS A 23 8.44 -4.78 3.34
CA CYS A 23 7.77 -5.07 4.60
C CYS A 23 8.69 -5.91 5.50
N THR A 24 8.99 -5.43 6.70
CA THR A 24 9.82 -6.13 7.69
C THR A 24 8.99 -6.77 8.80
N GLY A 25 7.72 -6.38 8.95
CA GLY A 25 6.84 -6.90 9.99
C GLY A 25 5.56 -6.10 10.12
N ALA A 26 4.75 -6.46 11.12
CA ALA A 26 3.56 -5.72 11.50
C ALA A 26 3.37 -5.79 13.02
N GLU A 27 2.97 -4.66 13.60
CA GLU A 27 2.54 -4.59 14.99
C GLU A 27 1.07 -4.99 15.09
N LYS A 28 0.71 -5.67 16.17
CA LYS A 28 -0.65 -6.12 16.43
C LYS A 28 -1.08 -5.74 17.83
N ASP A 29 -2.36 -5.42 17.98
CA ASP A 29 -2.97 -5.21 19.28
C ASP A 29 -3.27 -6.54 20.02
N ALA A 30 -3.82 -6.43 21.23
CA ALA A 30 -4.18 -7.59 22.05
C ALA A 30 -5.26 -8.49 21.42
N THR A 31 -6.03 -7.98 20.45
CA THR A 31 -7.04 -8.74 19.70
C THR A 31 -6.48 -9.39 18.43
N GLY A 32 -5.20 -9.12 18.12
CA GLY A 32 -4.54 -9.62 16.92
C GLY A 32 -4.76 -8.75 15.68
N GLN A 33 -5.40 -7.58 15.80
CA GLN A 33 -5.57 -6.64 14.68
C GLN A 33 -4.27 -5.90 14.40
N VAL A 34 -3.93 -5.74 13.12
CA VAL A 34 -2.72 -5.03 12.69
C VAL A 34 -2.92 -3.53 12.86
N THR A 35 -2.03 -2.88 13.62
CA THR A 35 -2.06 -1.44 13.89
C THR A 35 -1.05 -0.66 13.07
N ALA A 36 0.08 -1.27 12.74
CA ALA A 36 1.12 -0.67 11.92
C ALA A 36 1.86 -1.73 11.09
N VAL A 37 2.26 -1.35 9.88
CA VAL A 37 3.19 -2.14 9.05
C VAL A 37 4.56 -1.50 9.14
N LEU A 38 5.56 -2.30 9.51
CA LEU A 38 6.96 -1.88 9.55
C LEU A 38 7.58 -2.13 8.18
N ALA A 39 8.27 -1.13 7.64
CA ALA A 39 8.90 -1.23 6.34
C ALA A 39 10.19 -0.41 6.24
N THR A 40 11.08 -0.82 5.35
CA THR A 40 12.30 -0.10 5.00
C THR A 40 12.25 0.35 3.54
N VAL A 41 12.85 1.51 3.26
CA VAL A 41 13.02 2.00 1.88
C VAL A 41 14.13 1.23 1.20
N VAL A 42 13.89 0.74 -0.01
CA VAL A 42 14.93 0.18 -0.86
C VAL A 42 15.70 1.34 -1.51
N PRO A 43 17.02 1.47 -1.29
CA PRO A 43 17.82 2.56 -1.85
C PRO A 43 17.71 2.66 -3.37
N ASP A 44 17.93 3.85 -3.92
CA ASP A 44 18.01 4.11 -5.37
C ASP A 44 16.73 3.77 -6.18
N THR A 45 15.59 3.62 -5.50
CA THR A 45 14.30 3.30 -6.15
C THR A 45 13.32 4.48 -6.23
N LYS A 46 13.81 5.71 -5.98
CA LYS A 46 13.00 6.92 -6.04
C LYS A 46 12.38 7.06 -7.43
N SER A 47 11.06 7.14 -7.51
CA SER A 47 10.37 7.30 -8.79
C SER A 47 10.93 8.49 -9.58
N GLY A 48 11.15 8.29 -10.88
CA GLY A 48 11.63 9.34 -11.79
C GLY A 48 13.15 9.56 -11.81
N THR A 49 13.95 8.76 -11.08
CA THR A 49 15.42 8.81 -11.19
C THR A 49 15.96 7.70 -12.10
N PRO A 50 17.16 7.86 -12.68
CA PRO A 50 17.83 6.76 -13.39
C PRO A 50 17.97 5.53 -12.49
N GLY A 51 17.70 4.34 -13.04
CA GLY A 51 17.80 3.09 -12.28
C GLY A 51 16.66 2.82 -11.29
N ALA A 52 15.65 3.71 -11.19
CA ALA A 52 14.55 3.54 -10.25
C ALA A 52 13.78 2.22 -10.41
N ASP A 53 13.77 1.66 -11.62
CA ASP A 53 13.10 0.40 -11.98
C ASP A 53 14.02 -0.84 -11.95
N ALA A 54 15.25 -0.70 -11.44
CA ALA A 54 16.17 -1.83 -11.27
C ALA A 54 15.60 -2.91 -10.34
N VAL A 55 14.75 -2.51 -9.38
CA VAL A 55 14.07 -3.42 -8.44
C VAL A 55 12.68 -3.76 -8.97
N LYS A 56 12.50 -5.00 -9.42
CA LYS A 56 11.21 -5.52 -9.86
C LYS A 56 10.34 -5.85 -8.65
N VAL A 57 9.10 -5.34 -8.65
CA VAL A 57 8.09 -5.62 -7.63
C VAL A 57 6.80 -6.11 -8.28
N LYS A 58 5.96 -6.81 -7.50
CA LYS A 58 4.71 -7.42 -8.00
C LYS A 58 3.57 -6.41 -8.17
N GLY A 59 3.66 -5.24 -7.56
CA GLY A 59 2.59 -4.25 -7.62
C GLY A 59 2.98 -2.88 -7.09
N THR A 60 2.08 -1.93 -7.35
CA THR A 60 2.16 -0.54 -6.91
C THR A 60 0.91 -0.19 -6.11
N ILE A 61 1.07 0.48 -4.97
CA ILE A 61 -0.03 0.89 -4.10
C ILE A 61 -0.13 2.42 -4.02
N GLY A 62 -1.36 2.91 -3.84
CA GLY A 62 -1.60 4.30 -3.45
C GLY A 62 -1.19 4.53 -2.00
N TRP A 63 -0.71 5.72 -1.69
CA TRP A 63 -0.25 6.11 -0.36
C TRP A 63 -0.35 7.62 -0.20
N VAL A 64 -0.28 8.09 1.04
CA VAL A 64 -0.18 9.49 1.41
C VAL A 64 0.83 9.64 2.55
N GLY A 65 1.58 10.74 2.57
CA GLY A 65 2.49 11.05 3.67
C GLY A 65 1.72 11.46 4.91
N ALA A 66 1.98 10.83 6.06
CA ALA A 66 1.25 11.10 7.29
C ALA A 66 1.34 12.58 7.74
N HIS A 67 2.45 13.25 7.43
CA HIS A 67 2.68 14.68 7.76
C HIS A 67 1.97 15.66 6.82
N GLU A 68 1.61 15.23 5.61
CA GLU A 68 0.94 16.03 4.57
C GLU A 68 -0.54 15.65 4.40
N ALA A 69 -0.98 14.55 5.03
CA ALA A 69 -2.33 14.04 4.90
C ALA A 69 -3.35 15.00 5.55
N VAL A 70 -4.48 15.17 4.86
CA VAL A 70 -5.62 15.94 5.36
C VAL A 70 -6.78 14.98 5.62
N ALA A 71 -7.50 15.17 6.72
CA ALA A 71 -8.69 14.39 7.02
C ALA A 71 -9.75 14.62 5.94
N ALA A 72 -10.28 13.52 5.39
CA ALA A 72 -11.29 13.55 4.34
C ALA A 72 -12.38 12.52 4.62
N GLU A 73 -13.63 12.88 4.33
CA GLU A 73 -14.75 11.93 4.34
C GLU A 73 -14.76 11.17 3.01
N VAL A 74 -14.55 9.85 3.06
CA VAL A 74 -14.63 8.99 1.88
C VAL A 74 -16.00 8.33 1.83
N ARG A 75 -16.83 8.71 0.85
CA ARG A 75 -18.14 8.09 0.61
C ARG A 75 -18.04 7.06 -0.50
N LEU A 76 -17.94 5.79 -0.11
CA LEU A 76 -17.94 4.66 -1.03
C LEU A 76 -19.37 4.34 -1.43
N TYR A 77 -19.79 4.82 -2.60
CA TYR A 77 -21.09 4.52 -3.15
C TYR A 77 -21.03 3.25 -3.98
N GLU A 78 -22.02 2.39 -3.79
CA GLU A 78 -22.28 1.24 -4.63
C GLU A 78 -23.44 1.53 -5.58
N ARG A 79 -23.78 0.56 -6.42
CA ARG A 79 -24.97 0.63 -7.27
C ARG A 79 -26.21 0.87 -6.41
N LEU A 80 -27.00 1.87 -6.78
CA LEU A 80 -28.25 2.20 -6.09
C LEU A 80 -29.25 1.03 -6.14
N PHE A 81 -29.24 0.28 -7.24
CA PHE A 81 -30.02 -0.94 -7.41
C PHE A 81 -29.13 -2.10 -7.82
N ALA A 82 -29.37 -3.27 -7.22
CA ALA A 82 -28.69 -4.50 -7.59
C ALA A 82 -29.17 -5.04 -8.94
N GLU A 83 -30.46 -4.86 -9.26
CA GLU A 83 -31.08 -5.35 -10.49
C GLU A 83 -30.86 -4.38 -11.68
N PRO A 84 -30.68 -4.89 -12.92
CA PRO A 84 -30.51 -4.05 -14.10
C PRO A 84 -31.77 -3.23 -14.48
N GLN A 85 -32.96 -3.70 -14.13
CA GLN A 85 -34.25 -3.02 -14.35
C GLN A 85 -35.01 -2.93 -13.01
N PRO A 86 -34.71 -1.91 -12.19
CA PRO A 86 -35.25 -1.73 -10.84
C PRO A 86 -36.63 -1.07 -10.77
#